data_AF-A0A4R7JWX2-F1
#
_entry.id   AF-A0A4R7JWX2-F1
#
_cell.length_a   1.000
_cell.length_b   1.000
_cell.length_c   1.000
_cell.angle_alpha   90.00
_cell.angle_beta   90.00
_cell.angle_gamma   90.00
#
_symmetry.space_group_name_H-M   'P 1'
#
loop_
_entity.id
_entity.type
_entity.pdbx_description
1 polymer ?
#
loop_
_entity_poly.entity_id
_entity_poly.type
_entity_poly.pdbx_seq_one_letter_code
_entity_poly.pdbx_strand_id
1 'polypeptide(L)'
;MNNLKYFIERKMSMSHIYQPVMIKVLLENGGVTDKINIAKTILSYDFSQVEYYEDITNNMVGRILRKNEVVIREKNIYKLIDHENLSPDEVQELIDLCELKINEYIDKRGNQIWEHRRRNRKAVSGSVRYNVLKRADGRCELCGISKDEKALEVDHILPKNHGGEDTIDNYQALCYTCNANKRDTDDTDFRNLGVKYDLRAADCIFCNYSRETIVENELAIAFYDKYPVTSKHILIIPKRHCEDYFSLSQPEVNAINRLAHELKSKLTVEDQNITGFNLGFNSGEDAGQTVFHCHMHLIPRRKNDVSNPTGGIRNVIPGKGEY
;
A
#
# COMPACT_ATOMS: atom_id res chain seq x y z
N MET A 1 43.53 -16.48 -9.18
CA MET A 1 42.53 -15.45 -9.52
C MET A 1 42.42 -14.48 -8.36
N ASN A 2 42.51 -13.17 -8.59
CA ASN A 2 42.39 -12.15 -7.54
C ASN A 2 41.09 -12.41 -6.75
N ASN A 3 41.17 -12.63 -5.43
CA ASN A 3 40.05 -13.05 -4.58
C ASN A 3 38.87 -12.06 -4.73
N LEU A 4 39.18 -10.76 -4.85
CA LEU A 4 38.20 -9.71 -5.13
C LEU A 4 37.52 -9.89 -6.49
N LYS A 5 38.27 -10.22 -7.54
CA LYS A 5 37.72 -10.49 -8.89
C LYS A 5 36.79 -11.71 -8.87
N TYR A 6 37.21 -12.80 -8.22
CA TYR A 6 36.37 -13.99 -8.07
C TYR A 6 35.09 -13.70 -7.27
N PHE A 7 35.19 -12.90 -6.20
CA PHE A 7 34.02 -12.49 -5.43
C PHE A 7 33.02 -11.70 -6.30
N ILE A 8 33.49 -10.67 -7.02
CA ILE A 8 32.65 -9.84 -7.90
C ILE A 8 32.00 -10.68 -9.01
N GLU A 9 32.75 -11.57 -9.66
CA GLU A 9 32.25 -12.33 -10.82
C GLU A 9 31.37 -13.53 -10.45
N ARG A 10 31.60 -14.18 -9.29
CA ARG A 10 31.04 -15.51 -9.00
C ARG A 10 30.30 -15.63 -7.67
N LYS A 11 30.49 -14.71 -6.72
CA LYS A 11 29.88 -14.79 -5.37
C LYS A 11 29.00 -13.60 -4.99
N MET A 12 29.17 -12.44 -5.65
CA MET A 12 28.40 -11.25 -5.34
C MET A 12 26.93 -11.46 -5.72
N SER A 13 26.05 -11.34 -4.74
CA SER A 13 24.58 -11.39 -4.94
C SER A 13 24.05 -9.97 -5.09
N MET A 14 23.44 -9.69 -6.24
CA MET A 14 22.92 -8.36 -6.59
C MET A 14 21.52 -8.14 -6.02
N SER A 15 21.37 -8.16 -4.69
CA SER A 15 20.14 -7.72 -4.03
C SER A 15 20.06 -6.19 -3.88
N HIS A 16 21.21 -5.52 -3.78
CA HIS A 16 21.36 -4.06 -3.72
C HIS A 16 22.70 -3.66 -4.36
N ILE A 17 22.82 -2.39 -4.74
CA ILE A 17 24.04 -1.80 -5.34
C ILE A 17 25.17 -1.50 -4.34
N TYR A 18 24.95 -1.70 -3.03
CA TYR A 18 25.87 -1.24 -1.99
C TYR A 18 27.23 -1.93 -2.03
N GLN A 19 27.26 -3.24 -2.28
CA GLN A 19 28.49 -4.02 -2.38
C GLN A 19 29.41 -3.54 -3.52
N PRO A 20 28.92 -3.43 -4.78
CA PRO A 20 29.76 -2.93 -5.86
C PRO A 20 30.18 -1.46 -5.68
N VAL A 21 29.30 -0.60 -5.15
CA VAL A 21 29.65 0.81 -4.88
C VAL A 21 30.75 0.93 -3.82
N MET A 22 30.64 0.21 -2.70
CA MET A 22 31.66 0.25 -1.65
C MET A 22 33.02 -0.27 -2.16
N ILE A 23 33.02 -1.37 -2.92
CA ILE A 23 34.26 -1.90 -3.52
C ILE A 23 34.86 -0.89 -4.51
N LYS A 24 34.05 -0.27 -5.36
CA LYS A 24 34.50 0.78 -6.30
C LYS A 24 35.15 1.95 -5.58
N VAL A 25 34.49 2.50 -4.56
CA VAL A 25 35.02 3.65 -3.79
C VAL A 25 36.34 3.29 -3.11
N LEU A 26 36.45 2.09 -2.53
CA LEU A 26 37.69 1.63 -1.93
C LEU A 26 38.81 1.52 -2.98
N LEU A 27 38.54 0.96 -4.16
CA LEU A 27 39.52 0.87 -5.24
C LEU A 27 39.96 2.26 -5.75
N GLU A 28 39.03 3.20 -5.89
CA GLU A 28 39.30 4.58 -6.32
C GLU A 28 40.14 5.37 -5.30
N ASN A 29 40.07 5.02 -4.02
CA ASN A 29 40.80 5.68 -2.92
C ASN A 29 42.01 4.86 -2.43
N GLY A 30 42.64 4.08 -3.31
CA GLY A 30 43.87 3.34 -2.96
C GLY A 30 43.69 2.25 -1.90
N GLY A 31 42.46 1.76 -1.74
CA GLY A 31 42.08 0.70 -0.80
C GLY A 31 41.52 1.18 0.54
N VAL A 32 41.50 2.49 0.82
CA VAL A 32 41.09 3.04 2.13
C VAL A 32 40.25 4.30 1.97
N THR A 33 39.13 4.38 2.66
CA THR A 33 38.34 5.60 2.80
C THR A 33 37.50 5.56 4.08
N ASP A 34 36.94 6.69 4.50
CA ASP A 34 36.05 6.73 5.65
C ASP A 34 34.61 6.31 5.29
N LYS A 35 33.81 6.01 6.32
CA LYS A 35 32.42 5.55 6.17
C LYS A 35 31.50 6.63 5.60
N ILE A 36 31.81 7.91 5.83
CA ILE A 36 30.99 9.05 5.37
C ILE A 36 31.10 9.15 3.85
N ASN A 37 32.31 8.99 3.30
CA ASN A 37 32.54 9.02 1.87
C ASN A 37 31.80 7.87 1.16
N ILE A 38 31.90 6.65 1.69
CA ILE A 38 31.16 5.48 1.16
C ILE A 38 29.65 5.74 1.17
N ALA A 39 29.12 6.29 2.27
CA ALA A 39 27.69 6.59 2.38
C ALA A 39 27.24 7.66 1.37
N LYS A 40 28.02 8.72 1.17
CA LYS A 40 27.76 9.76 0.16
C LYS A 40 27.72 9.18 -1.25
N THR A 41 28.65 8.29 -1.59
CA THR A 41 28.64 7.64 -2.91
C THR A 41 27.49 6.66 -3.07
N ILE A 42 27.11 5.92 -2.03
CA ILE A 42 25.91 5.07 -2.10
C ILE A 42 24.66 5.92 -2.37
N LEU A 43 24.52 7.07 -1.69
CA LEU A 43 23.40 7.99 -1.88
C LEU A 43 23.31 8.53 -3.31
N SER A 44 24.43 8.73 -4.01
CA SER A 44 24.39 9.22 -5.39
C SER A 44 23.83 8.22 -6.40
N TYR A 45 23.69 6.94 -6.03
CA TYR A 45 23.06 5.92 -6.85
C TYR A 45 21.64 5.56 -6.38
N ASP A 46 21.14 6.17 -5.30
CA ASP A 46 19.77 5.99 -4.84
C ASP A 46 18.84 6.91 -5.64
N PHE A 47 18.24 6.34 -6.69
CA PHE A 47 17.36 7.06 -7.61
C PHE A 47 16.20 7.77 -6.89
N SER A 48 15.64 7.17 -5.84
CA SER A 48 14.53 7.76 -5.08
C SER A 48 14.92 9.03 -4.32
N GLN A 49 16.14 9.06 -3.78
CA GLN A 49 16.68 10.24 -3.09
C GLN A 49 17.10 11.32 -4.07
N VAL A 50 17.63 10.93 -5.23
CA VAL A 50 17.95 11.86 -6.32
C VAL A 50 16.67 12.54 -6.83
N GLU A 51 15.62 11.77 -7.16
CA GLU A 51 14.31 12.32 -7.57
C GLU A 51 13.71 13.26 -6.51
N TYR A 52 13.77 12.87 -5.23
CA TYR A 52 13.31 13.73 -4.14
C TYR A 52 14.03 15.08 -4.15
N TYR A 53 15.37 15.09 -4.19
CA TYR A 53 16.13 16.34 -4.19
C TYR A 53 16.02 17.13 -5.50
N GLU A 54 15.77 16.47 -6.64
CA GLU A 54 15.41 17.15 -7.88
C GLU A 54 14.09 17.92 -7.73
N ASP A 55 13.08 17.31 -7.10
CA ASP A 55 11.81 17.98 -6.82
C ASP A 55 11.96 19.14 -5.84
N ILE A 56 12.76 19.00 -4.78
CA ILE A 56 13.11 20.10 -3.85
C ILE A 56 13.79 21.24 -4.61
N THR A 57 14.76 20.91 -5.47
CA THR A 57 15.50 21.87 -6.30
C THR A 57 14.55 22.60 -7.24
N ASN A 58 13.62 21.90 -7.87
CA ASN A 58 12.71 22.47 -8.85
C ASN A 58 11.59 23.32 -8.21
N ASN A 59 11.00 22.81 -7.13
CA ASN A 59 9.77 23.34 -6.58
C ASN A 59 9.99 24.35 -5.46
N MET A 60 11.07 24.23 -4.70
CA MET A 60 11.37 25.15 -3.60
C MET A 60 12.53 26.06 -3.94
N VAL A 61 13.74 25.52 -4.04
CA VAL A 61 14.96 26.33 -4.12
C VAL A 61 15.01 27.11 -5.44
N GLY A 62 14.94 26.41 -6.56
CA GLY A 62 14.99 26.98 -7.89
C GLY A 62 13.74 27.76 -8.28
N ARG A 63 12.62 27.63 -7.56
CA ARG A 63 11.46 28.52 -7.71
C ARG A 63 11.73 29.88 -7.06
N ILE A 64 12.26 29.86 -5.82
CA ILE A 64 12.59 31.08 -5.06
C ILE A 64 13.72 31.84 -5.73
N LEU A 65 14.81 31.17 -6.12
CA LEU A 65 15.95 31.83 -6.76
C LEU A 65 15.60 32.43 -8.14
N ARG A 66 14.73 31.77 -8.92
CA ARG A 66 14.19 32.36 -10.16
C ARG A 66 13.29 33.56 -9.90
N LYS A 67 12.43 33.49 -8.87
CA LYS A 67 11.56 34.61 -8.49
C LYS A 67 12.37 35.86 -8.10
N ASN A 68 13.55 35.67 -7.51
CA ASN A 68 14.46 36.75 -7.12
C ASN A 68 15.53 37.04 -8.17
N GLU A 69 15.37 36.53 -9.40
CA GLU A 69 16.28 36.83 -10.52
C GLU A 69 17.76 36.50 -10.25
N VAL A 70 18.02 35.47 -9.43
CA VAL A 70 19.38 35.01 -9.12
C VAL A 70 19.85 33.96 -10.13
N VAL A 71 18.93 33.10 -10.59
CA VAL A 71 19.23 32.01 -11.52
C VAL A 71 18.23 31.96 -12.66
N ILE A 72 18.65 31.44 -13.82
CA ILE A 72 17.78 30.97 -14.90
C ILE A 72 17.78 29.44 -14.97
N ARG A 73 16.69 28.86 -15.50
CA ARG A 73 16.57 27.41 -15.71
C ARG A 73 16.36 27.11 -17.19
N GLU A 74 17.25 26.30 -17.76
CA GLU A 74 17.15 25.74 -19.10
C GLU A 74 17.01 24.21 -19.00
N LYS A 75 15.81 23.68 -19.23
CA LYS A 75 15.49 22.25 -19.05
C LYS A 75 15.85 21.77 -17.63
N ASN A 76 16.91 20.97 -17.48
CA ASN A 76 17.38 20.40 -16.21
C ASN A 76 18.65 21.10 -15.69
N ILE A 77 19.03 22.25 -16.27
CA ILE A 77 20.24 22.99 -15.93
C ILE A 77 19.85 24.34 -15.33
N TYR A 78 20.47 24.68 -14.19
CA TYR A 78 20.40 26.01 -13.60
C TYR A 78 21.68 26.78 -13.91
N LYS A 79 21.56 28.07 -14.25
CA LYS A 79 22.68 28.99 -14.43
C LYS A 79 22.48 30.20 -13.52
N LEU A 80 23.54 30.63 -12.84
CA LEU A 80 23.55 31.89 -12.11
C LEU A 80 23.59 33.05 -13.13
N ILE A 81 22.77 34.07 -12.92
CA ILE A 81 22.74 35.24 -13.81
C ILE A 81 24.04 36.03 -13.62
N ASP A 82 24.62 36.51 -14.72
CA ASP A 82 25.83 37.35 -14.75
C ASP A 82 27.10 36.74 -14.12
N HIS A 83 27.15 35.41 -13.95
CA HIS A 83 28.33 34.74 -13.37
C HIS A 83 29.61 35.01 -14.15
N GLU A 84 29.52 35.10 -15.48
CA GLU A 84 30.63 35.43 -16.38
C GLU A 84 31.28 36.80 -16.11
N ASN A 85 30.59 37.70 -15.40
CA ASN A 85 31.08 39.03 -15.06
C ASN A 85 31.84 39.05 -13.72
N LEU A 86 31.85 37.94 -12.97
CA LEU A 86 32.54 37.84 -11.69
C LEU A 86 34.00 37.43 -11.87
N SER A 87 34.90 38.14 -11.21
CA SER A 87 36.29 37.73 -11.07
C SER A 87 36.42 36.52 -10.12
N PRO A 88 37.53 35.76 -10.20
CA PRO A 88 37.77 34.65 -9.27
C PRO A 88 37.72 35.06 -7.80
N ASP A 89 38.19 36.26 -7.48
CA ASP A 89 38.21 36.79 -6.10
C ASP A 89 36.77 37.13 -5.63
N GLU A 90 35.94 37.72 -6.48
CA GLU A 90 34.53 37.98 -6.19
C GLU A 90 33.72 36.67 -6.04
N VAL A 91 34.01 35.67 -6.88
CA VAL A 91 33.41 34.33 -6.74
C VAL A 91 33.77 33.72 -5.38
N GLN A 92 35.04 33.83 -4.97
CA GLN A 92 35.47 33.30 -3.69
C GLN A 92 34.82 34.05 -2.52
N GLU A 93 34.72 35.37 -2.58
CA GLU A 93 34.02 36.18 -1.57
C GLU A 93 32.54 35.77 -1.45
N LEU A 94 31.85 35.52 -2.57
CA LEU A 94 30.47 35.05 -2.57
C LEU A 94 30.32 33.62 -2.03
N ILE A 95 31.27 32.71 -2.31
CA ILE A 95 31.32 31.38 -1.71
C ILE A 95 31.48 31.50 -0.19
N ASP A 96 32.42 32.31 0.28
CA ASP A 96 32.68 32.51 1.70
C ASP A 96 31.44 33.10 2.41
N LEU A 97 30.71 34.01 1.76
CA LEU A 97 29.44 34.52 2.25
C LEU A 97 28.35 33.43 2.32
N CYS A 98 28.29 32.53 1.34
CA CYS A 98 27.37 31.40 1.36
C CYS A 98 27.72 30.42 2.49
N GLU A 99 29.00 30.09 2.66
CA GLU A 99 29.48 29.26 3.76
C GLU A 99 29.18 29.89 5.11
N LEU A 100 29.41 31.20 5.26
CA LEU A 100 29.04 31.94 6.46
C LEU A 100 27.54 31.83 6.74
N LYS A 101 26.67 32.01 5.74
CA LYS A 101 25.20 31.88 5.92
C LYS A 101 24.78 30.46 6.26
N ILE A 102 25.42 29.46 5.68
CA ILE A 102 25.18 28.04 6.01
C ILE A 102 25.59 27.78 7.46
N ASN A 103 26.76 28.26 7.87
CA ASN A 103 27.28 28.10 9.22
C ASN A 103 26.44 28.86 10.26
N GLU A 104 26.08 30.12 10.00
CA GLU A 104 25.15 30.90 10.83
C GLU A 104 23.81 30.17 11.01
N TYR A 105 23.27 29.60 9.93
CA TYR A 105 22.07 28.79 10.00
C TYR A 105 22.29 27.55 10.87
N ILE A 106 23.43 26.85 10.68
CA ILE A 106 23.84 25.67 11.44
C ILE A 106 23.96 25.97 12.94
N ASP A 107 24.64 27.05 13.29
CA ASP A 107 24.94 27.44 14.67
C ASP A 107 23.68 27.94 15.39
N LYS A 108 22.82 28.72 14.71
CA LYS A 108 21.59 29.28 15.29
C LYS A 108 20.58 28.23 15.73
N ARG A 109 20.57 27.04 15.13
CA ARG A 109 19.71 25.92 15.52
C ARG A 109 20.49 24.73 16.12
N GLY A 110 21.81 24.86 16.28
CA GLY A 110 22.69 23.85 16.86
C GLY A 110 22.55 22.44 16.25
N ASN A 111 22.79 21.40 17.06
CA ASN A 111 22.63 20.00 16.66
C ASN A 111 21.18 19.64 16.21
N GLN A 112 20.16 20.48 16.46
CA GLN A 112 18.75 20.20 16.13
C GLN A 112 18.42 20.27 14.63
N ILE A 113 19.28 20.89 13.80
CA ILE A 113 19.18 20.81 12.33
C ILE A 113 19.48 19.40 11.85
N TRP A 114 20.37 18.74 12.57
CA TRP A 114 20.61 17.35 12.34
C TRP A 114 19.65 16.52 13.17
N GLU A 115 19.12 16.89 14.34
CA GLU A 115 18.21 16.01 15.11
C GLU A 115 16.91 15.63 14.38
N HIS A 116 16.33 16.47 13.51
CA HIS A 116 15.20 16.02 12.69
C HIS A 116 15.62 15.04 11.57
N ARG A 117 16.91 15.01 11.18
CA ARG A 117 17.50 14.06 10.20
C ARG A 117 18.36 12.92 10.82
N ARG A 118 18.79 13.09 12.08
CA ARG A 118 19.49 12.21 13.05
C ARG A 118 18.48 11.63 14.03
N ARG A 119 17.19 11.90 13.88
CA ARG A 119 16.12 10.92 14.13
C ARG A 119 16.41 9.75 13.21
N ASN A 120 17.46 9.06 13.61
CA ASN A 120 18.05 7.91 13.01
C ASN A 120 16.88 6.96 12.90
N ARG A 121 16.45 6.73 11.67
CA ARG A 121 16.40 5.36 11.19
C ARG A 121 17.67 4.67 11.74
N LYS A 122 17.61 4.07 12.94
CA LYS A 122 18.29 2.78 13.06
C LYS A 122 17.72 2.02 11.87
N ALA A 123 18.55 1.68 10.90
CA ALA A 123 18.13 0.75 9.86
C ALA A 123 17.47 -0.39 10.62
N VAL A 124 16.19 -0.65 10.32
CA VAL A 124 15.43 -1.71 11.00
C VAL A 124 16.36 -2.91 11.01
N SER A 125 16.80 -3.34 12.19
CA SER A 125 17.84 -4.38 12.26
C SER A 125 17.40 -5.54 11.39
N GLY A 126 18.31 -6.18 10.66
CA GLY A 126 17.93 -7.28 9.76
C GLY A 126 17.05 -8.33 10.46
N SER A 127 17.28 -8.56 11.76
CA SER A 127 16.46 -9.36 12.66
C SER A 127 15.04 -8.81 12.89
N VAL A 128 14.87 -7.50 13.15
CA VAL A 128 13.54 -6.89 13.32
C VAL A 128 12.79 -6.88 11.98
N ARG A 129 13.46 -6.55 10.88
CA ARG A 129 12.85 -6.58 9.53
C ARG A 129 12.38 -7.99 9.19
N TYR A 130 13.23 -9.00 9.45
CA TYR A 130 12.88 -10.40 9.26
C TYR A 130 11.68 -10.80 10.13
N ASN A 131 11.66 -10.43 11.41
CA ASN A 131 10.55 -10.78 12.31
C ASN A 131 9.23 -10.10 11.93
N VAL A 132 9.26 -8.86 11.45
CA VAL A 132 8.06 -8.14 10.95
C VAL A 132 7.53 -8.81 9.67
N LEU A 133 8.40 -9.12 8.71
CA LEU A 133 8.00 -9.80 7.47
C LEU A 133 7.55 -11.24 7.72
N LYS A 134 8.14 -11.93 8.70
CA LYS A 134 7.73 -13.26 9.16
C LYS A 134 6.37 -13.22 9.85
N ARG A 135 6.11 -12.21 10.70
CA ARG A 135 4.80 -11.98 11.33
C ARG A 135 3.72 -11.75 10.29
N ALA A 136 4.02 -10.97 9.25
CA ALA A 136 3.10 -10.66 8.17
C ALA A 136 2.88 -11.83 7.17
N ASP A 137 3.49 -12.99 7.42
CA ASP A 137 3.49 -14.17 6.52
C ASP A 137 3.80 -13.83 5.05
N GLY A 138 4.69 -12.85 4.84
CA GLY A 138 5.03 -12.39 3.51
C GLY A 138 3.87 -11.73 2.74
N ARG A 139 2.89 -11.14 3.43
CA ARG A 139 1.80 -10.36 2.83
C ARG A 139 1.82 -8.91 3.29
N CYS A 140 1.29 -8.02 2.45
CA CYS A 140 1.02 -6.64 2.86
C CYS A 140 -0.06 -6.62 3.93
N GLU A 141 0.25 -6.06 5.08
CA GLU A 141 -0.67 -5.94 6.22
C GLU A 141 -1.83 -4.97 5.90
N LEU A 142 -1.71 -4.05 4.93
CA LEU A 142 -2.84 -3.21 4.47
C LEU A 142 -3.74 -3.90 3.42
N CYS A 143 -3.18 -4.42 2.33
CA CYS A 143 -3.96 -4.89 1.18
C CYS A 143 -3.93 -6.41 0.92
N GLY A 144 -3.18 -7.17 1.73
CA GLY A 144 -3.12 -8.64 1.65
C GLY A 144 -2.30 -9.21 0.49
N ILE A 145 -1.79 -8.37 -0.43
CA ILE A 145 -1.00 -8.82 -1.58
C ILE A 145 0.27 -9.56 -1.13
N SER A 146 0.60 -10.66 -1.83
CA SER A 146 1.80 -11.45 -1.54
C SER A 146 3.08 -10.69 -1.87
N LYS A 147 4.15 -10.93 -1.11
CA LYS A 147 5.52 -10.47 -1.40
C LYS A 147 6.03 -10.95 -2.76
N ASP A 148 5.51 -12.08 -3.25
CA ASP A 148 5.87 -12.67 -4.54
C ASP A 148 5.24 -11.89 -5.70
N GLU A 149 4.13 -11.19 -5.43
CA GLU A 149 3.45 -10.31 -6.39
C GLU A 149 3.93 -8.85 -6.27
N LYS A 150 4.18 -8.35 -5.05
CA LYS A 150 4.73 -7.01 -4.81
C LYS A 150 5.70 -6.99 -3.64
N ALA A 151 6.85 -6.38 -3.84
CA ALA A 151 7.84 -6.20 -2.78
C ALA A 151 7.26 -5.50 -1.55
N LEU A 152 7.58 -6.04 -0.36
CA LEU A 152 7.16 -5.52 0.93
C LEU A 152 8.27 -4.72 1.62
N GLU A 153 7.84 -3.67 2.29
CA GLU A 153 8.64 -2.74 3.07
C GLU A 153 8.16 -2.77 4.53
N VAL A 154 9.06 -2.47 5.46
CA VAL A 154 8.72 -2.36 6.88
C VAL A 154 8.66 -0.88 7.21
N ASP A 155 7.48 -0.42 7.61
CA ASP A 155 7.18 0.98 7.93
C ASP A 155 6.66 1.13 9.36
N HIS A 156 6.77 2.33 9.94
CA HIS A 156 6.27 2.61 11.28
C HIS A 156 4.75 2.76 11.30
N ILE A 157 4.09 2.28 12.34
CA ILE A 157 2.66 2.48 12.58
C ILE A 157 2.43 3.89 13.04
N LEU A 158 2.85 4.20 14.27
CA LEU A 158 2.95 5.57 14.76
C LEU A 158 4.17 6.21 14.07
N PRO A 159 3.98 7.26 13.25
CA PRO A 159 5.08 7.92 12.58
C PRO A 159 6.08 8.48 13.60
N LYS A 160 7.38 8.44 13.28
CA LYS A 160 8.43 8.99 14.18
C LYS A 160 8.21 10.45 14.55
N ASN A 161 7.64 11.22 13.63
CA ASN A 161 7.34 12.64 13.85
C ASN A 161 6.25 12.85 14.93
N HIS A 162 5.48 11.80 15.22
CA HIS A 162 4.46 11.73 16.27
C HIS A 162 4.89 10.87 17.48
N GLY A 163 6.19 10.59 17.64
CA GLY A 163 6.71 9.87 18.81
C GLY A 163 6.79 8.35 18.66
N GLY A 164 6.66 7.82 17.45
CA GLY A 164 6.82 6.39 17.18
C GLY A 164 8.20 5.83 17.52
N GLU A 165 8.24 4.77 18.32
CA GLU A 165 9.47 4.07 18.72
C GLU A 165 9.97 3.08 17.64
N ASP A 166 11.26 2.72 17.66
CA ASP A 166 11.86 1.70 16.79
C ASP A 166 11.71 0.29 17.38
N THR A 167 10.48 -0.11 17.71
CA THR A 167 10.16 -1.42 18.27
C THR A 167 9.47 -2.30 17.24
N ILE A 168 9.60 -3.62 17.37
CA ILE A 168 8.86 -4.58 16.53
C ILE A 168 7.34 -4.31 16.56
N ASP A 169 6.87 -3.78 17.68
CA ASP A 169 5.48 -3.45 17.95
C ASP A 169 5.04 -2.11 17.36
N ASN A 170 5.94 -1.37 16.73
CA ASN A 170 5.59 -0.16 15.99
C ASN A 170 5.92 -0.29 14.50
N TYR A 171 6.18 -1.51 14.02
CA TYR A 171 6.48 -1.78 12.61
C TYR A 171 5.39 -2.61 11.95
N GLN A 172 5.08 -2.30 10.69
CA GLN A 172 4.15 -3.03 9.82
C GLN A 172 4.74 -3.31 8.44
N ALA A 173 4.32 -4.41 7.81
CA ALA A 173 4.77 -4.82 6.47
C ALA A 173 3.79 -4.30 5.40
N LEU A 174 4.21 -3.38 4.54
CA LEU A 174 3.38 -2.79 3.50
C LEU A 174 3.99 -3.00 2.12
N CYS A 175 3.18 -3.20 1.08
CA CYS A 175 3.70 -3.14 -0.29
C CYS A 175 4.06 -1.69 -0.64
N TYR A 176 4.98 -1.48 -1.59
CA TYR A 176 5.46 -0.13 -1.95
C TYR A 176 4.31 0.85 -2.28
N THR A 177 3.21 0.36 -2.88
CA THR A 177 2.03 1.18 -3.20
C THR A 177 1.28 1.62 -1.94
N CYS A 178 1.08 0.70 -1.00
CA CYS A 178 0.41 0.98 0.27
C CYS A 178 1.27 1.90 1.15
N ASN A 179 2.58 1.69 1.16
CA ASN A 179 3.52 2.51 1.91
C ASN A 179 3.56 3.95 1.39
N ALA A 180 3.68 4.15 0.06
CA ALA A 180 3.72 5.47 -0.54
C ALA A 180 2.45 6.30 -0.34
N ASN A 181 1.30 5.63 -0.13
CA ASN A 181 0.02 6.29 0.12
C ASN A 181 -0.19 6.65 1.61
N LYS A 182 0.63 6.12 2.53
CA LYS A 182 0.57 6.45 3.95
C LYS A 182 1.19 7.83 4.16
N ARG A 183 0.38 8.78 4.64
CA ARG A 183 0.86 10.13 4.98
C ARG A 183 1.53 10.10 6.36
N ASP A 184 2.46 11.02 6.61
CA ASP A 184 3.12 11.19 7.93
C ASP A 184 2.14 11.46 9.09
N THR A 185 0.87 11.75 8.80
CA THR A 185 -0.21 11.99 9.76
C THR A 185 -1.07 10.76 10.04
N ASP A 186 -0.80 9.63 9.38
CA ASP A 186 -1.57 8.39 9.50
C ASP A 186 -0.84 7.42 10.44
N ASP A 187 -1.43 7.17 11.61
CA ASP A 187 -0.95 6.24 12.64
C ASP A 187 -1.69 4.89 12.62
N THR A 188 -2.43 4.60 11.55
CA THR A 188 -3.24 3.38 11.46
C THR A 188 -2.37 2.12 11.53
N ASP A 189 -2.73 1.24 12.46
CA ASP A 189 -2.11 -0.07 12.66
C ASP A 189 -2.75 -1.12 11.75
N PHE A 190 -2.04 -1.50 10.68
CA PHE A 190 -2.54 -2.50 9.74
C PHE A 190 -2.14 -3.94 10.09
N ARG A 191 -1.32 -4.16 11.13
CA ARG A 191 -0.70 -5.48 11.43
C ARG A 191 -1.69 -6.62 11.62
N ASN A 192 -2.91 -6.28 12.02
CA ASN A 192 -3.97 -7.25 12.30
C ASN A 192 -5.11 -7.20 11.29
N LEU A 193 -5.00 -6.47 10.17
CA LEU A 193 -6.00 -6.53 9.10
C LEU A 193 -6.03 -7.93 8.47
N GLY A 194 -4.88 -8.55 8.22
CA GLY A 194 -4.79 -9.93 7.75
C GLY A 194 -5.49 -10.92 8.69
N VAL A 195 -5.16 -10.85 10.00
CA VAL A 195 -5.81 -11.66 11.05
C VAL A 195 -7.31 -11.39 11.09
N LYS A 196 -7.73 -10.13 10.91
CA LYS A 196 -9.15 -9.76 10.81
C LYS A 196 -9.82 -10.52 9.66
N TYR A 197 -9.20 -10.63 8.48
CA TYR A 197 -9.76 -11.38 7.35
C TYR A 197 -9.80 -12.90 7.55
N ASP A 198 -8.95 -13.44 8.44
CA ASP A 198 -8.96 -14.84 8.84
C ASP A 198 -9.91 -15.15 10.00
N LEU A 199 -10.57 -14.14 10.58
CA LEU A 199 -11.56 -14.36 11.64
C LEU A 199 -12.73 -15.20 11.12
N ARG A 200 -12.85 -16.40 11.68
CA ARG A 200 -13.94 -17.34 11.46
C ARG A 200 -14.63 -17.61 12.80
N ALA A 201 -15.95 -17.55 12.84
CA ALA A 201 -16.73 -17.92 14.03
C ALA A 201 -16.96 -19.44 14.04
N ALA A 202 -16.59 -20.11 15.14
CA ALA A 202 -16.61 -21.57 15.25
C ALA A 202 -18.02 -22.19 15.17
N ASP A 203 -19.05 -21.43 15.53
CA ASP A 203 -20.46 -21.78 15.49
C ASP A 203 -21.18 -21.32 14.21
N CYS A 204 -20.50 -20.55 13.35
CA CYS A 204 -21.10 -20.04 12.12
C CYS A 204 -21.06 -21.09 11.00
N ILE A 205 -22.23 -21.40 10.43
CA ILE A 205 -22.35 -22.38 9.34
C ILE A 205 -21.64 -21.96 8.05
N PHE A 206 -21.47 -20.66 7.81
CA PHE A 206 -20.75 -20.13 6.63
C PHE A 206 -19.24 -20.03 6.86
N CYS A 207 -18.79 -19.91 8.11
CA CYS A 207 -17.38 -19.98 8.46
C CYS A 207 -16.84 -21.40 8.33
N ASN A 208 -17.62 -22.39 8.77
CA ASN A 208 -17.27 -23.81 8.70
C ASN A 208 -17.78 -24.48 7.41
N TYR A 209 -18.03 -23.69 6.38
CA TYR A 209 -18.72 -24.13 5.18
C TYR A 209 -17.87 -25.10 4.35
N SER A 210 -18.41 -26.29 4.07
CA SER A 210 -17.76 -27.33 3.27
C SER A 210 -18.60 -27.76 2.05
N ARG A 211 -19.10 -26.81 1.26
CA ARG A 211 -19.79 -27.15 -0.01
C ARG A 211 -19.02 -26.70 -1.24
N GLU A 212 -19.46 -27.22 -2.38
CA GLU A 212 -18.93 -26.89 -3.69
C GLU A 212 -19.04 -25.39 -3.98
N THR A 213 -17.88 -24.75 -4.09
CA THR A 213 -17.76 -23.33 -4.44
C THR A 213 -17.91 -23.18 -5.95
N ILE A 214 -18.75 -22.26 -6.41
CA ILE A 214 -18.92 -21.96 -7.83
C ILE A 214 -17.73 -21.14 -8.33
N VAL A 215 -17.41 -20.09 -7.58
CA VAL A 215 -16.29 -19.17 -7.82
C VAL A 215 -15.96 -18.47 -6.52
N GLU A 216 -14.70 -18.12 -6.35
CA GLU A 216 -14.23 -17.29 -5.26
C GLU A 216 -13.19 -16.28 -5.77
N ASN A 217 -12.94 -15.27 -4.96
CA ASN A 217 -11.81 -14.37 -5.13
C ASN A 217 -11.08 -14.19 -3.79
N GLU A 218 -10.26 -13.16 -3.67
CA GLU A 218 -9.41 -12.95 -2.50
C GLU A 218 -10.20 -12.81 -1.20
N LEU A 219 -11.39 -12.20 -1.24
CA LEU A 219 -12.16 -11.82 -0.04
C LEU A 219 -13.58 -12.39 0.01
N ALA A 220 -14.08 -12.99 -1.06
CA ALA A 220 -15.44 -13.50 -1.14
C ALA A 220 -15.54 -14.87 -1.80
N ILE A 221 -16.58 -15.63 -1.44
CA ILE A 221 -16.90 -16.97 -1.97
C ILE A 221 -18.36 -16.97 -2.42
N ALA A 222 -18.65 -17.62 -3.53
CA ALA A 222 -20.02 -17.81 -4.02
C ALA A 222 -20.37 -19.30 -4.18
N PHE A 223 -21.59 -19.66 -3.76
CA PHE A 223 -22.10 -21.03 -3.83
C PHE A 223 -23.63 -21.06 -3.96
N TYR A 224 -24.18 -22.18 -4.44
CA TYR A 224 -25.64 -22.32 -4.57
C TYR A 224 -26.33 -22.41 -3.20
N ASP A 225 -27.46 -21.73 -3.07
CA ASP A 225 -28.32 -21.86 -1.90
C ASP A 225 -28.89 -23.29 -1.82
N LYS A 226 -28.98 -23.84 -0.61
CA LYS A 226 -29.60 -25.16 -0.36
C LYS A 226 -31.12 -25.11 -0.54
N TYR A 227 -31.71 -23.96 -0.25
CA TYR A 227 -33.15 -23.72 -0.32
C TYR A 227 -33.41 -22.56 -1.29
N PRO A 228 -33.19 -22.80 -2.60
CA PRO A 228 -33.23 -21.75 -3.60
C PRO A 228 -34.64 -21.15 -3.73
N VAL A 229 -34.75 -19.82 -3.72
CA VAL A 229 -36.02 -19.10 -4.02
C VAL A 229 -36.42 -19.32 -5.48
N THR A 230 -35.44 -19.30 -6.38
CA THR A 230 -35.60 -19.67 -7.79
C THR A 230 -34.41 -20.54 -8.24
N SER A 231 -34.58 -21.28 -9.33
CA SER A 231 -33.49 -22.11 -9.88
C SER A 231 -32.22 -21.28 -10.15
N LYS A 232 -31.09 -21.80 -9.65
CA LYS A 232 -29.75 -21.17 -9.61
C LYS A 232 -29.62 -19.96 -8.66
N HIS A 233 -30.39 -19.90 -7.57
CA HIS A 233 -30.15 -18.95 -6.47
C HIS A 233 -28.77 -19.17 -5.84
N ILE A 234 -27.96 -18.10 -5.78
CA ILE A 234 -26.61 -18.11 -5.25
C ILE A 234 -26.52 -17.22 -4.02
N LEU A 235 -25.73 -17.65 -3.03
CA LEU A 235 -25.26 -16.83 -1.94
C LEU A 235 -23.80 -16.43 -2.19
N ILE A 236 -23.48 -15.15 -1.99
CA ILE A 236 -22.12 -14.61 -2.04
C ILE A 236 -21.77 -14.07 -0.67
N ILE A 237 -20.72 -14.60 -0.05
CA ILE A 237 -20.31 -14.27 1.32
C ILE A 237 -18.88 -13.71 1.35
N PRO A 238 -18.54 -12.85 2.32
CA PRO A 238 -17.14 -12.58 2.64
C PRO A 238 -16.49 -13.83 3.25
N LYS A 239 -15.19 -14.02 3.02
CA LYS A 239 -14.38 -15.05 3.68
C LYS A 239 -14.27 -14.78 5.18
N ARG A 240 -14.02 -13.52 5.55
CA ARG A 240 -14.08 -13.05 6.92
C ARG A 240 -15.50 -13.20 7.48
N HIS A 241 -15.62 -13.56 8.75
CA HIS A 241 -16.88 -13.45 9.46
C HIS A 241 -17.27 -11.98 9.65
N CYS A 242 -18.36 -11.59 9.00
CA CYS A 242 -19.01 -10.29 9.13
C CYS A 242 -20.46 -10.57 9.46
N GLU A 243 -21.00 -10.03 10.55
CA GLU A 243 -22.37 -10.38 10.99
C GLU A 243 -23.41 -10.07 9.91
N ASP A 244 -23.32 -8.89 9.30
CA ASP A 244 -24.27 -8.38 8.32
C ASP A 244 -23.59 -7.48 7.25
N TYR A 245 -24.39 -6.86 6.38
CA TYR A 245 -23.89 -5.95 5.34
C TYR A 245 -23.15 -4.73 5.91
N PHE A 246 -23.63 -4.18 7.03
CA PHE A 246 -23.06 -2.99 7.66
C PHE A 246 -21.72 -3.26 8.35
N SER A 247 -21.39 -4.53 8.57
CA SER A 247 -20.12 -5.00 9.11
C SER A 247 -19.02 -5.21 8.05
N LEU A 248 -19.35 -5.04 6.76
CA LEU A 248 -18.40 -5.17 5.66
C LEU A 248 -17.47 -3.96 5.57
N SER A 249 -16.23 -4.23 5.20
CA SER A 249 -15.28 -3.21 4.74
C SER A 249 -15.46 -2.93 3.24
N GLN A 250 -15.01 -1.78 2.76
CA GLN A 250 -15.12 -1.42 1.33
C GLN A 250 -14.48 -2.46 0.38
N PRO A 251 -13.31 -3.06 0.68
CA PRO A 251 -12.76 -4.15 -0.13
C PRO A 251 -13.70 -5.36 -0.23
N GLU A 252 -14.38 -5.74 0.85
CA GLU A 252 -15.31 -6.87 0.86
C GLU A 252 -16.58 -6.57 0.06
N VAL A 253 -17.11 -5.34 0.17
CA VAL A 253 -18.20 -4.86 -0.69
C VAL A 253 -17.82 -4.97 -2.16
N ASN A 254 -16.61 -4.55 -2.53
CA ASN A 254 -16.13 -4.63 -3.91
C ASN A 254 -15.96 -6.09 -4.38
N ALA A 255 -15.41 -6.94 -3.52
CA ALA A 255 -15.19 -8.36 -3.80
C ALA A 255 -16.50 -9.12 -4.04
N ILE A 256 -17.52 -8.89 -3.20
CA ILE A 256 -18.86 -9.47 -3.35
C ILE A 256 -19.51 -8.99 -4.65
N ASN A 257 -19.50 -7.68 -4.91
CA ASN A 257 -20.09 -7.12 -6.13
C ASN A 257 -19.41 -7.64 -7.41
N ARG A 258 -18.08 -7.81 -7.41
CA ARG A 258 -17.35 -8.37 -8.54
C ARG A 258 -17.82 -9.79 -8.86
N LEU A 259 -17.98 -10.65 -7.85
CA LEU A 259 -18.55 -11.99 -8.04
C LEU A 259 -19.99 -11.92 -8.54
N ALA A 260 -20.80 -11.00 -8.02
CA ALA A 260 -22.20 -10.85 -8.48
C ALA A 260 -22.27 -10.51 -9.98
N HIS A 261 -21.42 -9.60 -10.46
CA HIS A 261 -21.33 -9.25 -11.89
C HIS A 261 -20.84 -10.41 -12.76
N GLU A 262 -19.82 -11.13 -12.31
CA GLU A 262 -19.29 -12.31 -13.00
C GLU A 262 -20.36 -13.39 -13.12
N LEU A 263 -21.00 -13.73 -12.01
CA LEU A 263 -22.03 -14.76 -11.94
C LEU A 263 -23.27 -14.39 -12.74
N LYS A 264 -23.70 -13.12 -12.70
CA LYS A 264 -24.76 -12.64 -13.58
C LYS A 264 -24.43 -12.92 -15.04
N SER A 265 -23.20 -12.62 -15.46
CA SER A 265 -22.78 -12.80 -16.86
C SER A 265 -22.73 -14.28 -17.24
N LYS A 266 -22.14 -15.11 -16.38
CA LYS A 266 -22.10 -16.58 -16.55
C LYS A 266 -23.51 -17.18 -16.64
N LEU A 267 -24.40 -16.82 -15.71
CA LEU A 267 -25.75 -17.36 -15.64
C LEU A 267 -26.60 -17.00 -16.86
N THR A 268 -26.49 -15.77 -17.38
CA THR A 268 -27.22 -15.36 -18.59
C THR A 268 -26.74 -16.12 -19.84
N VAL A 269 -25.47 -16.51 -19.90
CA VAL A 269 -24.95 -17.35 -21.00
C VAL A 269 -25.47 -18.79 -20.87
N GLU A 270 -25.50 -19.33 -19.65
CA GLU A 270 -25.94 -20.71 -19.40
C GLU A 270 -27.47 -20.91 -19.49
N ASP A 271 -28.27 -19.90 -19.18
CA ASP A 271 -29.73 -19.95 -19.25
C ASP A 271 -30.29 -18.64 -19.81
N GLN A 272 -30.61 -18.68 -21.11
CA GLN A 272 -31.15 -17.55 -21.86
C GLN A 272 -32.56 -17.13 -21.41
N ASN A 273 -33.25 -17.93 -20.59
CA ASN A 273 -34.56 -17.57 -20.04
C ASN A 273 -34.45 -16.65 -18.81
N ILE A 274 -33.24 -16.47 -18.26
CA ILE A 274 -33.02 -15.50 -17.19
C ILE A 274 -33.12 -14.09 -17.79
N THR A 275 -34.18 -13.38 -17.40
CA THR A 275 -34.50 -12.04 -17.90
C THR A 275 -34.27 -10.94 -16.86
N GLY A 276 -33.94 -11.30 -15.62
CA GLY A 276 -33.69 -10.33 -14.55
C GLY A 276 -33.01 -10.97 -13.35
N PHE A 277 -32.66 -10.15 -12.36
CA PHE A 277 -32.07 -10.60 -11.11
C PHE A 277 -32.63 -9.77 -9.95
N ASN A 278 -32.83 -10.42 -8.80
CA ASN A 278 -32.95 -9.72 -7.53
C ASN A 278 -31.66 -9.93 -6.74
N LEU A 279 -31.12 -8.82 -6.22
CA LEU A 279 -30.00 -8.83 -5.30
C LEU A 279 -30.49 -8.28 -3.96
N GLY A 280 -30.06 -8.88 -2.86
CA GLY A 280 -30.51 -8.46 -1.54
C GLY A 280 -29.62 -8.95 -0.41
N PHE A 281 -29.66 -8.20 0.68
CA PHE A 281 -29.10 -8.59 1.97
C PHE A 281 -30.20 -8.43 3.02
N ASN A 282 -30.22 -9.34 3.98
CA ASN A 282 -30.95 -9.15 5.22
C ASN A 282 -29.93 -8.80 6.31
N SER A 283 -30.21 -7.79 7.12
CA SER A 283 -29.32 -7.34 8.21
C SER A 283 -30.14 -7.17 9.48
N GLY A 284 -29.93 -8.08 10.43
CA GLY A 284 -30.73 -8.22 11.65
C GLY A 284 -31.90 -9.21 11.52
N GLU A 285 -32.33 -9.74 12.67
CA GLU A 285 -33.39 -10.76 12.78
C GLU A 285 -34.73 -10.26 12.20
N ASP A 286 -35.14 -9.04 12.53
CA ASP A 286 -36.40 -8.43 12.04
C ASP A 286 -36.40 -8.22 10.51
N ALA A 287 -35.23 -8.13 9.88
CA ALA A 287 -35.07 -8.08 8.44
C ALA A 287 -35.10 -9.48 7.79
N GLY A 288 -35.29 -10.55 8.57
CA GLY A 288 -35.32 -11.93 8.11
C GLY A 288 -33.93 -12.56 7.96
N GLN A 289 -32.90 -12.03 8.62
CA GLN A 289 -31.59 -12.67 8.63
C GLN A 289 -31.60 -13.89 9.58
N THR A 290 -31.26 -15.07 9.05
CA THR A 290 -31.24 -16.32 9.83
C THR A 290 -29.83 -16.86 10.06
N VAL A 291 -28.88 -16.46 9.21
CA VAL A 291 -27.46 -16.75 9.37
C VAL A 291 -26.74 -15.43 9.58
N PHE A 292 -26.19 -15.23 10.77
CA PHE A 292 -25.44 -14.04 11.17
C PHE A 292 -24.01 -14.06 10.60
N HIS A 293 -23.94 -14.27 9.30
CA HIS A 293 -22.76 -14.06 8.48
C HIS A 293 -23.25 -13.48 7.16
N CYS A 294 -22.84 -12.26 6.86
CA CYS A 294 -23.26 -11.47 5.71
C CYS A 294 -23.29 -12.29 4.42
N HIS A 295 -24.44 -12.32 3.76
CA HIS A 295 -24.61 -13.02 2.51
C HIS A 295 -25.47 -12.19 1.57
N MET A 296 -24.94 -11.93 0.37
CA MET A 296 -25.72 -11.39 -0.73
C MET A 296 -26.50 -12.52 -1.38
N HIS A 297 -27.80 -12.37 -1.45
CA HIS A 297 -28.64 -13.17 -2.34
C HIS A 297 -28.46 -12.67 -3.78
N LEU A 298 -28.13 -13.57 -4.70
CA LEU A 298 -28.20 -13.34 -6.14
C LEU A 298 -29.23 -14.30 -6.72
N ILE A 299 -30.44 -13.79 -6.98
CA ILE A 299 -31.62 -14.57 -7.36
C ILE A 299 -31.94 -14.32 -8.84
N PRO A 300 -31.71 -15.30 -9.73
CA PRO A 300 -32.07 -15.16 -11.14
C PRO A 300 -33.57 -15.22 -11.34
N ARG A 301 -34.11 -14.33 -12.17
CA ARG A 301 -35.54 -14.20 -12.46
C ARG A 301 -35.85 -14.54 -13.90
N ARG A 302 -37.00 -15.18 -14.12
CA ARG A 302 -37.49 -15.60 -15.44
C ARG A 302 -38.89 -15.03 -15.65
N LYS A 303 -39.34 -14.95 -16.90
CA LYS A 303 -40.75 -14.59 -17.15
C LYS A 303 -41.69 -15.59 -16.48
N ASN A 304 -42.74 -15.08 -15.85
CA ASN A 304 -43.81 -15.86 -15.21
C ASN A 304 -43.36 -16.75 -14.04
N ASP A 305 -42.19 -16.49 -13.43
CA ASP A 305 -41.77 -17.18 -12.21
C ASP A 305 -42.55 -16.73 -10.95
N VAL A 306 -43.29 -15.62 -11.06
CA VAL A 306 -44.30 -15.14 -10.12
C VAL A 306 -45.45 -14.50 -10.91
N SER A 307 -46.66 -14.51 -10.36
CA SER A 307 -47.86 -13.95 -11.01
C SER A 307 -47.77 -12.43 -11.22
N ASN A 308 -47.28 -11.67 -10.24
CA ASN A 308 -47.07 -10.23 -10.32
C ASN A 308 -45.69 -9.86 -9.75
N PRO A 309 -44.69 -9.52 -10.58
CA PRO A 309 -43.36 -9.13 -10.10
C PRO A 309 -43.28 -7.67 -9.63
N THR A 310 -44.34 -6.87 -9.83
CA THR A 310 -44.38 -5.45 -9.46
C THR A 310 -44.11 -5.26 -7.96
N GLY A 311 -43.42 -4.19 -7.62
CA GLY A 311 -43.03 -3.90 -6.24
C GLY A 311 -41.70 -4.52 -5.79
N GLY A 312 -41.26 -5.63 -6.39
CA GLY A 312 -39.98 -6.26 -6.09
C GLY A 312 -39.76 -6.41 -4.58
N ILE A 313 -38.76 -5.68 -4.04
CA ILE A 313 -38.39 -5.67 -2.62
C ILE A 313 -39.54 -5.30 -1.67
N ARG A 314 -40.54 -4.55 -2.13
CA ARG A 314 -41.68 -4.18 -1.28
C ARG A 314 -42.52 -5.38 -0.86
N ASN A 315 -42.44 -6.48 -1.59
CA ASN A 315 -43.10 -7.74 -1.23
C ASN A 315 -42.49 -8.42 0.01
N VAL A 316 -41.38 -7.88 0.57
CA VAL A 316 -40.89 -8.27 1.90
C VAL A 316 -41.93 -8.00 2.98
N ILE A 317 -42.73 -6.93 2.85
CA ILE A 317 -43.91 -6.71 3.69
C ILE A 317 -45.15 -7.19 2.92
N PRO A 318 -45.82 -8.27 3.36
CA PRO A 318 -47.01 -8.78 2.70
C PRO A 318 -48.06 -7.68 2.45
N GLY A 319 -48.57 -7.61 1.23
CA GLY A 319 -49.59 -6.62 0.83
C GLY A 319 -49.08 -5.21 0.52
N LYS A 320 -47.76 -4.96 0.52
CA LYS A 320 -47.16 -3.65 0.15
C LYS A 320 -46.50 -3.61 -1.23
N GLY A 321 -46.54 -4.73 -1.96
CA GLY A 321 -45.92 -4.87 -3.28
C GLY A 321 -46.56 -4.01 -4.36
N GLU A 322 -47.89 -3.95 -4.39
CA GLU A 322 -48.64 -3.25 -5.44
C GLU A 322 -48.73 -1.76 -5.12
N TYR A 323 -48.41 -0.92 -6.11
CA TYR A 323 -48.59 0.53 -6.07
C TYR A 323 -48.80 1.09 -7.47
#